data_AF-A0A7W1KKC8-F1
#
_entry.id   AF-A0A7W1KKC8-F1
#
_cell.length_a   1.000
_cell.length_b   1.000
_cell.length_c   1.000
_cell.angle_alpha   90.00
_cell.angle_beta   90.00
_cell.angle_gamma   90.00
#
_symmetry.space_group_name_H-M   'P 1'
#
loop_
_entity.id
_entity.type
_entity.pdbx_description
1 polymer ?
#
loop_
_entity_poly.entity_id
_entity_poly.type
_entity_poly.pdbx_seq_one_letter_code
_entity_poly.pdbx_strand_id
1 'polypeptide(L)' 'MAWRVLDHADRRWNVSIAAERRPDSPHWNLVFSFRGADPGQRSVWAPYPLSSSSKAALFAQADRVSNDDLLAMLSQLLA' A
#
# COMPACT_ATOMS: atom_id res chain seq x y z
N MET A 1 0.24 -13.11 -0.77
CA MET A 1 -1.10 -12.92 -1.38
C MET A 1 -1.38 -11.43 -1.48
N ALA A 2 -2.11 -11.00 -2.51
CA ALA A 2 -2.56 -9.62 -2.60
C ALA A 2 -3.58 -9.37 -1.47
N TRP A 3 -3.41 -8.26 -0.75
CA TRP A 3 -4.38 -7.80 0.23
C TRP A 3 -5.61 -7.20 -0.49
N ARG A 4 -5.37 -6.48 -1.59
CA ARG A 4 -6.41 -5.98 -2.49
C ARG A 4 -5.99 -6.05 -3.94
N VAL A 5 -6.98 -5.93 -4.82
CA VAL A 5 -6.79 -5.84 -6.26
C VAL A 5 -7.52 -4.59 -6.75
N LEU A 6 -6.85 -3.78 -7.57
CA LEU A 6 -7.37 -2.55 -8.14
C LEU A 6 -7.24 -2.58 -9.65
N ASP A 7 -8.15 -1.91 -10.35
CA ASP A 7 -8.05 -1.66 -11.79
C ASP A 7 -7.75 -0.17 -12.02
N HIS A 8 -6.66 0.11 -12.73
CA HIS A 8 -6.20 1.47 -13.04
C HIS A 8 -5.64 1.54 -14.45
N ALA A 9 -6.20 2.44 -15.30
CA ALA A 9 -5.81 2.63 -16.69
C ALA A 9 -5.74 1.31 -17.50
N ASP A 10 -6.82 0.52 -17.45
CA ASP A 10 -6.97 -0.80 -18.10
C ASP A 10 -5.96 -1.86 -17.64
N ARG A 11 -5.30 -1.64 -16.50
CA ARG A 11 -4.36 -2.59 -15.91
C ARG A 11 -4.77 -2.99 -14.51
N ARG A 12 -4.58 -4.28 -14.21
CA ARG A 12 -4.83 -4.84 -12.89
C ARG A 12 -3.59 -4.71 -12.01
N TRP A 13 -3.79 -4.21 -10.80
CA TRP A 13 -2.75 -4.01 -9.79
C TRP A 13 -3.07 -4.81 -8.54
N ASN A 14 -2.10 -5.62 -8.12
CA ASN A 14 -2.13 -6.31 -6.84
C ASN A 14 -1.51 -5.40 -5.77
N VAL A 15 -2.30 -5.09 -4.74
CA VAL A 15 -1.87 -4.28 -3.61
C VAL A 15 -1.54 -5.19 -2.44
N SER A 16 -0.38 -5.01 -1.84
CA SER A 16 0.02 -5.66 -0.59
C SER A 16 0.30 -4.61 0.48
N ILE A 17 0.06 -4.97 1.74
CA ILE A 17 0.39 -4.13 2.90
C ILE A 17 1.69 -4.60 3.53
N ALA A 18 2.50 -3.63 3.95
CA ALA A 18 3.69 -3.83 4.74
C ALA A 18 3.70 -2.86 5.93
N ALA A 19 4.43 -3.23 6.96
CA ALA A 19 4.70 -2.37 8.10
C ALA A 19 6.19 -2.10 8.14
N GLU A 20 6.57 -0.83 8.02
CA GLU A 20 7.96 -0.40 8.11
C GLU A 20 8.19 0.35 9.42
N ARG A 21 9.35 0.14 10.03
CA ARG A 21 9.76 0.84 11.25
C ARG A 21 11.07 1.55 10.97
N ARG A 22 11.11 2.85 11.24
CA ARG A 22 12.36 3.61 11.18
C ARG A 22 13.27 3.19 12.34
N PRO A 23 14.60 3.29 12.18
CA PRO A 23 15.51 3.27 13.31
C PRO A 23 15.04 4.28 14.36
N ASP A 24 15.10 3.89 15.64
CA ASP A 24 14.75 4.72 16.81
C ASP A 24 13.28 5.16 16.94
N SER A 25 12.35 4.61 16.14
CA SER A 25 10.92 4.83 16.33
C SER A 25 10.22 3.61 16.94
N PRO A 26 9.39 3.78 17.99
CA PRO A 26 8.55 2.70 18.50
C PRO A 26 7.32 2.44 17.60
N HIS A 27 7.09 3.25 16.57
CA HIS A 27 5.92 3.17 15.70
C HIS A 27 6.21 2.47 14.37
N TRP A 28 5.31 1.56 14.00
CA TRP A 28 5.18 1.02 12.67
C TRP A 28 4.44 2.02 11.77
N ASN A 29 4.86 2.14 10.52
CA ASN A 29 4.22 2.95 9.48
C ASN A 29 3.66 2.02 8.42
N LEU A 30 2.46 2.33 7.94
CA LEU A 30 1.82 1.54 6.88
C LEU A 30 2.46 1.89 5.54
N VAL A 31 2.80 0.86 4.77
CA VAL A 31 3.34 1.01 3.42
C VAL A 31 2.55 0.09 2.50
N PHE A 32 2.16 0.62 1.34
CA PHE A 32 1.52 -0.15 0.29
C PHE A 32 2.53 -0.50 -0.80
N SER A 33 2.45 -1.74 -1.28
CA SER A 33 3.16 -2.20 -2.47
C SER A 33 2.16 -2.45 -3.59
N PHE A 34 2.32 -1.74 -4.69
CA PHE A 34 1.54 -1.88 -5.91
C PHE A 34 2.36 -2.67 -6.92
N ARG A 35 1.87 -3.85 -7.29
CA ARG A 35 2.49 -4.70 -8.31
C ARG A 35 1.53 -4.89 -9.47
N GLY A 36 1.96 -4.48 -10.65
CA GLY A 36 1.25 -4.75 -11.89
C GLY A 36 1.12 -6.26 -12.15
N ALA A 37 0.02 -6.67 -12.76
CA ALA A 37 -0.19 -8.06 -13.16
C ALA A 37 0.71 -8.48 -14.33
N ASP A 38 1.16 -7.53 -15.15
CA ASP A 38 1.95 -7.81 -16.34
C ASP A 38 3.42 -8.13 -16.02
N PRO A 39 4.01 -9.13 -16.70
CA PRO A 39 5.44 -9.42 -16.59
C PRO A 39 6.29 -8.21 -16.98
N GLY A 40 7.18 -7.78 -16.09
CA GLY A 40 8.08 -6.64 -16.32
C GLY A 40 7.57 -5.30 -15.77
N GLN A 41 6.36 -5.23 -15.24
CA GLN A 41 5.87 -4.00 -14.61
C GLN A 41 6.54 -3.78 -13.25
N ARG A 42 7.14 -2.60 -13.06
CA ARG A 42 7.85 -2.24 -11.82
C ARG A 42 6.87 -2.20 -10.65
N SER A 43 7.27 -2.80 -9.52
CA SER A 43 6.54 -2.62 -8.26
C SER A 43 6.82 -1.23 -7.69
N VAL A 44 5.76 -0.54 -7.28
CA VAL A 44 5.84 0.79 -6.68
C VAL A 44 5.46 0.68 -5.21
N TRP A 45 6.20 1.40 -4.35
CA TRP A 45 5.98 1.40 -2.91
C TRP A 45 5.64 2.80 -2.47
N ALA A 46 4.65 2.92 -1.59
CA ALA A 46 4.24 4.22 -1.06
C ALA A 46 3.89 4.14 0.43
N PRO A 47 4.50 5.00 1.26
CA PRO A 47 4.08 5.13 2.65
C PRO A 47 2.71 5.79 2.72
N TYR A 48 1.88 5.32 3.65
CA TYR A 48 0.57 5.89 3.93
C TYR A 48 0.62 6.58 5.31
N PRO A 49 -0.09 7.70 5.54
CA PRO A 49 -0.01 8.49 6.77
C PRO A 49 -0.74 7.83 7.96
N LEU A 50 -0.57 6.51 8.13
CA LEU A 50 -1.02 5.75 9.29
C LEU A 50 0.19 5.14 9.99
N SER A 51 0.22 5.31 11.30
CA SER A 51 1.22 4.72 12.16
C SER A 51 0.61 4.17 13.45
N SER A 52 1.28 3.20 14.05
CA SER A 52 0.82 2.55 15.28
C SER A 52 1.98 1.89 16.00
N SER A 53 1.97 1.89 17.33
CA SER A 53 2.91 1.10 18.13
C SER A 53 2.67 -0.42 18.00
N SER A 54 1.49 -0.83 17.51
CA SER A 54 1.13 -2.23 17.25
C SER A 54 0.94 -2.50 15.76
N LYS A 55 1.71 -3.45 15.23
CA LYS A 55 1.61 -3.91 13.83
C LYS A 55 0.24 -4.49 13.51
N ALA A 56 -0.38 -5.22 14.44
CA ALA A 56 -1.73 -5.75 14.26
C ALA A 56 -2.77 -4.64 14.16
N ALA A 57 -2.68 -3.62 15.03
CA ALA A 57 -3.57 -2.46 14.97
C ALA A 57 -3.35 -1.65 13.69
N LEU A 58 -2.12 -1.58 13.17
CA LEU A 58 -1.81 -0.92 11.91
C LEU A 58 -2.52 -1.60 10.73
N PHE A 59 -2.49 -2.93 10.67
CA PHE A 59 -3.16 -3.68 9.60
C PHE A 59 -4.68 -3.63 9.72
N ALA A 60 -5.23 -3.67 10.94
CA ALA A 60 -6.67 -3.47 11.14
C ALA A 60 -7.13 -2.06 10.72
N GLN A 61 -6.27 -1.04 10.85
CA GLN A 61 -6.56 0.29 10.31
C GLN A 61 -6.46 0.34 8.78
N ALA A 62 -5.54 -0.43 8.18
CA ALA A 62 -5.41 -0.52 6.72
C ALA A 62 -6.73 -1.00 6.07
N ASP A 63 -7.48 -1.89 6.72
CA ASP A 63 -8.79 -2.36 6.24
C ASP A 63 -9.82 -1.24 6.05
N ARG A 64 -9.64 -0.09 6.70
CA ARG A 64 -10.51 1.09 6.55
C ARG A 64 -10.12 2.00 5.38
N VAL A 65 -8.94 1.81 4.79
CA VAL A 65 -8.52 2.60 3.62
C VAL A 65 -9.41 2.23 2.44
N SER A 66 -9.91 3.22 1.71
CA SER A 66 -10.81 2.96 0.58
C SER A 66 -10.03 2.54 -0.68
N ASN A 67 -10.70 1.90 -1.65
CA ASN A 67 -10.06 1.64 -2.94
C ASN A 67 -9.77 2.94 -3.70
N ASP A 68 -10.60 3.97 -3.53
CA ASP A 68 -10.43 5.27 -4.18
C ASP A 68 -9.16 5.98 -3.69
N ASP A 69 -8.86 5.92 -2.39
CA ASP A 69 -7.62 6.46 -1.82
C ASP A 69 -6.38 5.76 -2.41
N LEU A 70 -6.45 4.43 -2.55
CA LEU A 70 -5.36 3.64 -3.12
C LEU A 70 -5.17 3.95 -4.61
N LEU A 71 -6.26 4.14 -5.36
CA LEU A 71 -6.22 4.52 -6.77
C LEU A 71 -5.66 5.93 -6.95
N ALA A 72 -6.07 6.88 -6.12
CA ALA A 72 -5.52 8.24 -6.14
C ALA A 72 -4.02 8.23 -5.87
N MET A 73 -3.58 7.46 -4.87
CA MET A 73 -2.16 7.32 -4.55
C MET A 73 -1.39 6.63 -5.68
N LEU A 74 -1.93 5.55 -6.27
CA LEU A 74 -1.32 4.89 -7.42
C LEU A 74 -1.20 5.85 -8.62
N SER A 75 -2.22 6.64 -8.89
CA SER A 75 -2.22 7.63 -9.98
C SER A 75 -1.11 8.66 -9.79
N GLN A 76 -0.91 9.15 -8.56
CA GLN A 76 0.15 10.11 -8.23
C GLN A 76 1.55 9.54 -8.39
N LEU A 77 1.73 8.23 -8.19
CA LEU A 77 3.03 7.57 -8.32
C LEU A 77 3.39 7.21 -9.77
N LEU A 78 2.40 7.15 -10.65
CA LEU A 78 2.56 6.82 -12.07
C LEU A 78 2.59 8.06 -12.98
N ALA A 79 2.22 9.23 -12.45
CA ALA A 79 2.34 10.53 -13.11
C ALA A 79 3.82 10.95 -13.24
#